data_AF-I3JNZ6-F1
#
_entry.id   AF-I3JNZ6-F1
#
_cell.length_a   1.000
_cell.length_b   1.000
_cell.length_c   1.000
_cell.angle_alpha   90.00
_cell.angle_beta   90.00
_cell.angle_gamma   90.00
#
_symmetry.space_group_name_H-M   'P 1'
#
loop_
_entity.id
_entity.type
_entity.pdbx_description
1 polymer ?
#
loop_
_entity_poly.entity_id
_entity_poly.type
_entity_poly.pdbx_seq_one_letter_code
_entity_poly.pdbx_strand_id
1 'polypeptide(L)'
;MAELMENEVVRAFSTYAVIVVVKMLLMGPMTGYYRFTRGSFSNEEDVARKSAEEKKKLLKTHPDVERVRSCKSTKMAELMENEVVRAFSTYAVIVVVKMLLMGPLTSYNRFARGSFSNEEDVARKSSEEKKQLLKTHPDVERVRRCHHNDLENIIPFVIVGLLYALTGPELSVALLHFRIFAGARIFHTIAYIGALPQPSRALSWVVGMLVTFSMAYRVLNTVLFL
;
A
#
# COMPACT_ATOMS: atom_id res chain seq x y z
N MET A 1 -13.31 1.87 -25.76
CA MET A 1 -11.86 2.18 -25.55
C MET A 1 -11.47 3.51 -26.19
N ALA A 2 -11.94 3.86 -27.40
CA ALA A 2 -11.67 5.15 -28.03
C ALA A 2 -12.37 6.34 -27.31
N GLU A 3 -13.63 6.18 -26.87
CA GLU A 3 -14.38 7.26 -26.18
C GLU A 3 -13.79 7.70 -24.82
N LEU A 4 -13.01 6.85 -24.15
CA LEU A 4 -12.34 7.20 -22.88
C LEU A 4 -11.09 8.07 -23.09
N MET A 5 -10.53 8.11 -24.31
CA MET A 5 -9.34 8.91 -24.64
C MET A 5 -9.66 10.32 -25.16
N GLU A 6 -10.94 10.63 -25.39
CA GLU A 6 -11.38 11.99 -25.75
C GLU A 6 -11.56 12.90 -24.53
N ASN A 7 -11.59 12.32 -23.32
CA ASN A 7 -11.67 13.08 -22.08
C ASN A 7 -10.29 13.68 -21.77
N GLU A 8 -10.17 15.00 -21.85
CA GLU A 8 -8.91 15.73 -21.66
C GLU A 8 -8.22 15.40 -20.33
N VAL A 9 -9.00 15.11 -19.29
CA VAL A 9 -8.50 14.73 -17.97
C VAL A 9 -7.82 13.36 -17.98
N VAL A 10 -8.40 12.38 -18.69
CA VAL A 10 -7.83 11.03 -18.82
C VAL A 10 -6.59 11.05 -19.72
N ARG A 11 -6.57 11.93 -20.73
CA ARG A 11 -5.40 12.15 -21.59
C ARG A 11 -4.27 12.85 -20.84
N ALA A 12 -4.57 13.85 -20.02
CA ALA A 12 -3.60 14.48 -19.13
C ALA A 12 -3.06 13.47 -18.12
N PHE A 13 -3.93 12.71 -17.46
CA PHE A 13 -3.51 11.70 -16.49
C PHE A 13 -2.62 10.62 -17.12
N SER A 14 -3.00 10.08 -18.28
CA SER A 14 -2.21 9.05 -18.97
C SER A 14 -0.87 9.58 -19.47
N THR A 15 -0.80 10.81 -19.99
CA THR A 15 0.47 11.43 -20.40
C THR A 15 1.38 11.70 -19.20
N TYR A 16 0.88 12.26 -18.11
CA TYR A 16 1.67 12.45 -16.88
C TYR A 16 2.11 11.12 -16.27
N ALA A 17 1.25 10.11 -16.22
CA ALA A 17 1.59 8.78 -15.75
C ALA A 17 2.71 8.15 -16.59
N VAL A 18 2.62 8.23 -17.92
CA VAL A 18 3.66 7.75 -18.82
C VAL A 18 4.97 8.49 -18.61
N ILE A 19 4.96 9.83 -18.47
CA ILE A 19 6.17 10.61 -18.20
C ILE A 19 6.83 10.20 -16.88
N VAL A 20 6.03 9.99 -15.83
CA VAL A 20 6.55 9.55 -14.52
C VAL A 20 7.12 8.13 -14.61
N VAL A 21 6.42 7.21 -15.28
CA VAL A 21 6.86 5.82 -15.46
C VAL A 21 8.13 5.76 -16.31
N VAL A 22 8.20 6.51 -17.42
CA VAL A 22 9.39 6.61 -18.26
C VAL A 22 10.57 7.18 -17.47
N LYS A 23 10.34 8.23 -16.67
CA LYS A 23 11.38 8.76 -15.77
C LYS A 23 11.82 7.72 -14.75
N MET A 24 10.90 6.99 -14.11
CA MET A 24 11.25 5.92 -13.17
C MET A 24 12.05 4.78 -13.83
N LEU A 25 11.65 4.36 -15.04
CA LEU A 25 12.32 3.31 -15.81
C LEU A 25 13.71 3.75 -16.30
N LEU A 26 13.89 5.03 -16.68
CA LEU A 26 15.17 5.55 -17.14
C LEU A 26 16.16 5.83 -15.99
N MET A 27 15.67 6.19 -14.80
CA MET A 27 16.53 6.49 -13.66
C MET A 27 17.38 5.28 -13.22
N GLY A 28 16.88 4.05 -13.34
CA GLY A 28 17.63 2.83 -13.00
C GLY A 28 18.86 2.59 -13.89
N PRO A 29 18.68 2.42 -15.22
CA PRO A 29 19.78 2.25 -16.17
C PRO A 29 20.76 3.42 -16.18
N MET A 30 20.24 4.65 -16.09
CA MET A 30 21.08 5.85 -16.07
C MET A 30 21.94 5.91 -14.79
N THR A 31 21.37 5.54 -13.64
CA THR A 31 22.14 5.38 -12.39
C THR A 31 23.20 4.29 -12.54
N GLY A 32 22.88 3.15 -13.17
CA GLY A 32 23.84 2.09 -13.45
C GLY A 32 25.00 2.54 -14.35
N TYR A 33 24.70 3.26 -15.44
CA TYR A 33 25.68 3.81 -16.35
C TYR A 33 26.62 4.81 -15.67
N TYR A 34 26.08 5.73 -14.86
CA TYR A 34 26.89 6.69 -14.11
C TYR A 34 27.75 6.02 -13.04
N ARG A 35 27.26 4.96 -12.38
CA ARG A 35 28.05 4.17 -11.42
C ARG A 35 29.23 3.47 -12.10
N PHE A 36 29.02 2.89 -13.28
CA PHE A 36 30.07 2.21 -14.04
C PHE A 36 31.13 3.17 -14.58
N THR A 37 30.72 4.33 -15.11
CA THR A 37 31.62 5.32 -15.69
C THR A 37 32.39 6.13 -14.64
N ARG A 38 31.77 6.42 -13.48
CA ARG A 38 32.42 7.15 -12.38
C ARG A 38 33.06 6.26 -11.31
N GLY A 39 32.92 4.93 -11.43
CA GLY A 39 33.51 3.97 -10.50
C GLY A 39 33.01 4.11 -9.05
N SER A 40 31.73 4.44 -8.84
CA SER A 40 31.14 4.67 -7.51
C SER A 40 30.07 3.63 -7.21
N PHE A 41 30.41 2.61 -6.42
CA PHE A 41 29.51 1.50 -6.06
C PHE A 41 29.09 1.57 -4.59
N SER A 42 27.84 1.23 -4.32
CA SER A 42 27.22 1.34 -2.97
C SER A 42 27.40 0.06 -2.14
N ASN A 43 27.46 -1.10 -2.82
CA ASN A 43 27.47 -2.41 -2.20
C ASN A 43 28.84 -3.07 -2.39
N GLU A 44 29.33 -3.75 -1.36
CA GLU A 44 30.60 -4.48 -1.43
C GLU A 44 30.54 -5.68 -2.39
N GLU A 45 29.35 -6.26 -2.56
CA GLU A 45 29.08 -7.37 -3.48
C GLU A 45 29.39 -7.00 -4.94
N ASP A 46 29.08 -5.77 -5.35
CA ASP A 46 29.29 -5.25 -6.71
C ASP A 46 30.79 -5.11 -7.05
N VAL A 47 31.65 -5.04 -6.02
CA VAL A 47 33.10 -4.84 -6.13
C VAL A 47 33.88 -6.09 -5.63
N ALA A 48 33.18 -7.19 -5.35
CA ALA A 48 33.73 -8.38 -4.70
C ALA A 48 34.95 -8.97 -5.45
N ARG A 49 34.95 -8.89 -6.79
CA ARG A 49 35.99 -9.41 -7.69
C ARG A 49 37.23 -8.50 -7.83
N LYS A 50 37.26 -7.32 -7.21
CA LYS A 50 38.37 -6.34 -7.32
C LYS A 50 39.33 -6.43 -6.12
N SER A 51 40.55 -5.92 -6.28
CA SER A 51 41.56 -5.93 -5.22
C SER A 51 41.13 -5.05 -4.03
N ALA A 52 41.68 -5.31 -2.83
CA ALA A 52 41.28 -4.60 -1.60
C ALA A 52 41.51 -3.07 -1.68
N GLU A 53 42.51 -2.64 -2.44
CA GLU A 53 42.85 -1.23 -2.64
C GLU A 53 41.91 -0.54 -3.64
N GLU A 54 41.50 -1.26 -4.69
CA GLU A 54 40.46 -0.81 -5.63
C GLU A 54 39.10 -0.75 -4.95
N LYS A 55 38.77 -1.70 -4.06
CA LYS A 55 37.54 -1.67 -3.26
C LYS A 55 37.41 -0.36 -2.48
N LYS A 56 38.46 0.09 -1.77
CA LYS A 56 38.45 1.37 -1.04
C LYS A 56 38.29 2.60 -1.95
N LYS A 57 38.75 2.53 -3.21
CA LYS A 57 38.60 3.62 -4.17
C LYS A 57 37.20 3.65 -4.82
N LEU A 58 36.64 2.47 -5.08
CA LEU A 58 35.36 2.28 -5.78
C LEU A 58 34.14 2.33 -4.85
N LEU A 59 34.31 1.97 -3.58
CA LEU A 59 33.28 2.02 -2.56
C LEU A 59 33.17 3.45 -1.99
N LYS A 60 32.79 4.39 -2.85
CA LYS A 60 32.59 5.79 -2.49
C LYS A 60 31.25 6.25 -3.03
N THR A 61 30.44 6.86 -2.19
CA THR A 61 29.22 7.54 -2.59
C THR A 61 29.59 8.85 -3.30
N HIS A 62 29.08 9.04 -4.52
CA HIS A 62 29.32 10.27 -5.27
C HIS A 62 28.59 11.44 -4.58
N PRO A 63 29.20 12.63 -4.43
CA PRO A 63 28.60 13.77 -3.74
C PRO A 63 27.25 14.21 -4.34
N ASP A 64 27.08 14.12 -5.66
CA ASP A 64 25.78 14.37 -6.32
C ASP A 64 24.68 13.39 -5.89
N VAL A 65 25.02 12.13 -5.62
CA VAL A 65 24.06 11.10 -5.16
C VAL A 65 23.65 11.38 -3.71
N GLU A 66 24.61 11.79 -2.88
CA GLU A 66 24.32 12.26 -1.52
C GLU A 66 23.48 13.54 -1.53
N ARG A 67 23.70 14.46 -2.47
CA ARG A 67 22.87 15.67 -2.62
C ARG A 67 21.43 15.32 -2.98
N VAL A 68 21.22 14.41 -3.93
CA VAL A 68 19.87 13.94 -4.30
C VAL A 68 19.21 13.17 -3.16
N ARG A 69 19.96 12.32 -2.45
CA ARG A 69 19.46 11.57 -1.28
C ARG A 69 19.10 12.52 -0.13
N SER A 70 19.97 13.49 0.15
CA SER A 70 19.76 14.54 1.14
C SER A 70 18.51 15.33 0.78
N CYS A 71 18.40 15.86 -0.44
CA CYS A 71 17.22 16.61 -0.91
C CYS A 71 15.91 15.80 -0.80
N LYS A 72 15.93 14.51 -1.14
CA LYS A 72 14.78 13.62 -0.93
C LYS A 72 14.43 13.48 0.55
N SER A 73 15.44 13.34 1.41
CA SER A 73 15.27 13.24 2.86
C SER A 73 14.71 14.54 3.45
N THR A 74 15.18 15.71 2.99
CA THR A 74 14.69 17.03 3.46
C THR A 74 13.24 17.23 3.09
N LYS A 75 12.85 16.95 1.84
CA LYS A 75 11.44 17.08 1.40
C LYS A 75 10.48 16.17 2.14
N MET A 76 10.93 14.96 2.49
CA MET A 76 10.11 14.05 3.31
C MET A 76 9.98 14.57 4.74
N ALA A 77 11.04 15.14 5.32
CA ALA A 77 10.98 15.78 6.63
C ALA A 77 10.01 16.97 6.63
N GLU A 78 10.06 17.84 5.62
CA GLU A 78 9.13 18.96 5.44
C GLU A 78 7.66 18.51 5.37
N LEU A 79 7.36 17.41 4.65
CA LEU A 79 6.00 16.84 4.61
C LEU A 79 5.56 16.28 5.98
N MET A 80 6.50 15.76 6.76
CA MET A 80 6.23 15.21 8.11
C MET A 80 6.10 16.29 9.19
N GLU A 81 6.53 17.53 8.93
CA GLU A 81 6.28 18.67 9.81
C GLU A 81 4.79 19.04 9.83
N ASN A 82 4.05 18.74 8.76
CA ASN A 82 2.61 18.93 8.75
C ASN A 82 1.93 17.90 9.66
N GLU A 83 1.36 18.37 10.78
CA GLU A 83 0.77 17.51 11.81
C GLU A 83 -0.34 16.61 11.25
N VAL A 84 -1.07 17.07 10.23
CA VAL A 84 -2.14 16.30 9.57
C VAL A 84 -1.57 15.15 8.75
N VAL A 85 -0.50 15.39 8.00
CA VAL A 85 0.18 14.36 7.20
C VAL A 85 0.82 13.32 8.10
N ARG A 86 1.43 13.76 9.21
CA ARG A 86 1.98 12.86 10.23
C ARG A 86 0.89 11.98 10.85
N ALA A 87 -0.23 12.58 11.26
CA ALA A 87 -1.38 11.86 11.79
C ALA A 87 -1.93 10.85 10.77
N PHE A 88 -2.20 11.29 9.54
CA PHE A 88 -2.66 10.44 8.45
C PHE A 88 -1.73 9.24 8.24
N SER A 89 -0.42 9.48 8.16
CA SER A 89 0.59 8.44 7.94
C SER A 89 0.54 7.37 9.03
N THR A 90 0.39 7.76 10.30
CA THR A 90 0.28 6.78 11.40
C THR A 90 -0.96 5.90 11.26
N TYR A 91 -2.14 6.46 11.02
CA TYR A 91 -3.38 5.69 10.88
C TYR A 91 -3.43 4.88 9.59
N ALA A 92 -2.91 5.41 8.48
CA ALA A 92 -2.78 4.69 7.22
C ALA A 92 -1.89 3.45 7.39
N VAL A 93 -0.73 3.58 8.05
CA VAL A 93 0.15 2.44 8.34
C VAL A 93 -0.55 1.43 9.25
N ILE A 94 -1.24 1.84 10.30
CA ILE A 94 -1.99 0.91 11.19
C ILE A 94 -2.98 0.06 10.39
N VAL A 95 -3.77 0.71 9.53
CA VAL A 95 -4.81 0.03 8.76
C VAL A 95 -4.21 -0.85 7.65
N VAL A 96 -3.13 -0.41 6.99
CA VAL A 96 -2.39 -1.21 6.00
C VAL A 96 -1.71 -2.41 6.65
N VAL A 97 -1.06 -2.24 7.79
CA VAL A 97 -0.44 -3.35 8.55
C VAL A 97 -1.51 -4.37 8.93
N LYS A 98 -2.67 -3.92 9.41
CA LYS A 98 -3.80 -4.81 9.69
C LYS A 98 -4.26 -5.57 8.45
N MET A 99 -4.31 -4.93 7.27
CA MET A 99 -4.63 -5.61 6.01
C MET A 99 -3.56 -6.64 5.64
N LEU A 100 -2.28 -6.32 5.80
CA LEU A 100 -1.17 -7.25 5.57
C LEU A 100 -1.26 -8.47 6.48
N LEU A 101 -1.65 -8.31 7.76
CA LEU A 101 -1.84 -9.41 8.71
C LEU A 101 -2.97 -10.37 8.31
N MET A 102 -3.97 -9.91 7.54
CA MET A 102 -5.06 -10.77 7.05
C MET A 102 -4.57 -11.81 6.03
N GLY A 103 -3.46 -11.57 5.33
CA GLY A 103 -2.84 -12.51 4.40
C GLY A 103 -2.31 -13.77 5.11
N PRO A 104 -1.35 -13.65 6.04
CA PRO A 104 -0.86 -14.75 6.85
C PRO A 104 -1.96 -15.45 7.65
N LEU A 105 -2.96 -14.72 8.16
CA LEU A 105 -4.10 -15.32 8.86
C LEU A 105 -4.93 -16.25 7.95
N THR A 106 -5.11 -15.86 6.68
CA THR A 106 -5.76 -16.73 5.68
C THR A 106 -4.93 -17.99 5.47
N SER A 107 -3.62 -17.86 5.30
CA SER A 107 -2.71 -18.99 5.15
C SER A 107 -2.74 -19.92 6.37
N TYR A 108 -2.68 -19.36 7.58
CA TYR A 108 -2.78 -20.13 8.82
C TYR A 108 -4.07 -20.94 8.88
N ASN A 109 -5.21 -20.33 8.56
CA ASN A 109 -6.50 -21.04 8.53
C ASN A 109 -6.57 -22.11 7.44
N ARG A 110 -5.90 -21.92 6.29
CA ARG A 110 -5.78 -22.95 5.25
C ARG A 110 -5.01 -24.16 5.76
N PHE A 111 -3.86 -23.94 6.42
CA PHE A 111 -3.07 -25.02 7.01
C PHE A 111 -3.79 -25.71 8.18
N ALA A 112 -4.42 -24.94 9.08
CA ALA A 112 -5.10 -25.48 10.25
C ALA A 112 -6.37 -26.28 9.91
N ARG A 113 -7.11 -25.87 8.85
CA ARG A 113 -8.33 -26.56 8.39
C ARG A 113 -8.07 -27.55 7.24
N GLY A 114 -6.84 -27.64 6.74
CA GLY A 114 -6.50 -28.46 5.57
C GLY A 114 -7.31 -28.08 4.33
N SER A 115 -7.50 -26.78 4.07
CA SER A 115 -8.33 -26.29 2.96
C SER A 115 -7.44 -25.53 1.98
N PHE A 116 -7.04 -26.20 0.91
CA PHE A 116 -6.22 -25.64 -0.17
C PHE A 116 -7.08 -25.42 -1.41
N SER A 117 -6.79 -24.36 -2.17
CA SER A 117 -7.50 -24.03 -3.41
C SER A 117 -6.80 -24.58 -4.65
N ASN A 118 -5.56 -25.02 -4.49
CA ASN A 118 -4.58 -25.20 -5.53
C ASN A 118 -4.05 -26.64 -5.47
N GLU A 119 -4.01 -27.34 -6.60
CA GLU A 119 -3.62 -28.75 -6.67
C GLU A 119 -2.12 -28.94 -6.40
N GLU A 120 -1.30 -27.94 -6.74
CA GLU A 120 0.14 -27.94 -6.51
C GLU A 120 0.50 -27.96 -5.02
N ASP A 121 -0.30 -27.32 -4.16
CA ASP A 121 -0.10 -27.29 -2.71
C ASP A 121 -0.31 -28.68 -2.06
N VAL A 122 -1.04 -29.55 -2.76
CA VAL A 122 -1.44 -30.89 -2.30
C VAL A 122 -0.79 -31.99 -3.15
N ALA A 123 0.06 -31.64 -4.13
CA ALA A 123 0.63 -32.57 -5.10
C ALA A 123 1.40 -33.74 -4.46
N ARG A 124 2.03 -33.51 -3.31
CA ARG A 124 2.82 -34.48 -2.53
C ARG A 124 2.00 -35.41 -1.62
N LYS A 125 0.66 -35.23 -1.55
CA LYS A 125 -0.25 -36.02 -0.71
C LYS A 125 -0.90 -37.16 -1.49
N SER A 126 -1.49 -38.13 -0.79
CA SER A 126 -2.17 -39.27 -1.45
C SER A 126 -3.40 -38.81 -2.24
N SER A 127 -3.89 -39.59 -3.21
CA SER A 127 -5.08 -39.23 -4.01
C SER A 127 -6.35 -39.05 -3.18
N GLU A 128 -6.47 -39.74 -2.04
CA GLU A 128 -7.62 -39.60 -1.14
C GLU A 128 -7.50 -38.34 -0.27
N GLU A 129 -6.31 -38.04 0.23
CA GLU A 129 -6.00 -36.81 0.96
C GLU A 129 -6.16 -35.58 0.06
N LYS A 130 -5.80 -35.68 -1.23
CA LYS A 130 -6.00 -34.62 -2.22
C LYS A 130 -7.46 -34.19 -2.31
N LYS A 131 -8.40 -35.15 -2.41
CA LYS A 131 -9.83 -34.86 -2.49
C LYS A 131 -10.38 -34.23 -1.21
N GLN A 132 -9.83 -34.57 -0.05
CA GLN A 132 -10.24 -33.99 1.22
C GLN A 132 -9.70 -32.57 1.42
N LEU A 133 -8.46 -32.33 0.98
CA LEU A 133 -7.74 -31.08 1.15
C LEU A 133 -8.09 -30.02 0.08
N LEU A 134 -8.50 -30.45 -1.12
CA LEU A 134 -9.03 -29.60 -2.19
C LEU A 134 -10.52 -29.28 -1.96
N LYS A 135 -10.84 -28.79 -0.76
CA LYS A 135 -12.20 -28.38 -0.39
C LYS A 135 -12.15 -26.98 0.19
N THR A 136 -13.14 -26.16 -0.14
CA THR A 136 -13.30 -24.86 0.49
C THR A 136 -13.88 -25.01 1.90
N HIS A 137 -13.23 -24.39 2.88
CA HIS A 137 -13.73 -24.34 4.25
C HIS A 137 -14.40 -22.97 4.52
N PRO A 138 -15.58 -22.93 5.16
CA PRO A 138 -16.32 -21.68 5.40
C PRO A 138 -15.51 -20.64 6.21
N ASP A 139 -14.65 -21.08 7.13
CA ASP A 139 -13.76 -20.19 7.89
C ASP A 139 -12.68 -19.52 7.00
N VAL A 140 -12.12 -20.26 6.03
CA VAL A 140 -11.10 -19.72 5.10
C VAL A 140 -11.75 -18.70 4.18
N GLU A 141 -12.94 -19.01 3.64
CA GLU A 141 -13.70 -18.07 2.84
C GLU A 141 -14.11 -16.82 3.62
N ARG A 142 -14.43 -16.98 4.91
CA ARG A 142 -14.75 -15.86 5.80
C ARG A 142 -13.57 -14.90 5.93
N VAL A 143 -12.36 -15.40 6.19
CA VAL A 143 -11.18 -14.52 6.25
C VAL A 143 -10.88 -13.91 4.88
N ARG A 144 -11.03 -14.66 3.79
CA ARG A 144 -10.85 -14.15 2.42
C ARG A 144 -11.83 -13.01 2.10
N ARG A 145 -13.11 -13.15 2.46
CA ARG A 145 -14.12 -12.09 2.27
C ARG A 145 -13.82 -10.86 3.13
N CYS A 146 -13.32 -11.05 4.35
CA CYS A 146 -12.88 -9.92 5.18
C CYS A 146 -11.70 -9.18 4.54
N HIS A 147 -10.69 -9.92 4.06
CA HIS A 147 -9.55 -9.33 3.35
C HIS A 147 -10.00 -8.57 2.09
N HIS A 148 -10.90 -9.14 1.30
CA HIS A 148 -11.42 -8.47 0.11
C HIS A 148 -12.15 -7.17 0.44
N ASN A 149 -13.01 -7.17 1.46
CA ASN A 149 -13.65 -5.96 1.93
C ASN A 149 -12.64 -4.92 2.43
N ASP A 150 -11.56 -5.36 3.07
CA ASP A 150 -10.49 -4.47 3.48
C ASP A 150 -9.79 -3.82 2.28
N LEU A 151 -9.53 -4.55 1.20
CA LEU A 151 -8.98 -3.97 -0.04
C LEU A 151 -9.93 -2.93 -0.64
N GLU A 152 -11.22 -3.25 -0.74
CA GLU A 152 -12.24 -2.35 -1.31
C GLU A 152 -12.38 -1.04 -0.53
N ASN A 153 -12.11 -1.02 0.78
CA ASN A 153 -12.34 0.15 1.63
C ASN A 153 -11.05 0.89 2.01
N ILE A 154 -9.96 0.18 2.26
CA ILE A 154 -8.68 0.76 2.68
C ILE A 154 -8.01 1.47 1.50
N ILE A 155 -8.07 0.90 0.29
CA ILE A 155 -7.44 1.51 -0.88
C ILE A 155 -8.05 2.90 -1.18
N PRO A 156 -9.38 3.08 -1.27
CA PRO A 156 -9.98 4.40 -1.41
C PRO A 156 -9.64 5.34 -0.25
N PHE A 157 -9.66 4.84 1.00
CA PHE A 157 -9.32 5.66 2.16
C PHE A 157 -7.88 6.18 2.12
N VAL A 158 -6.90 5.37 1.73
CA VAL A 158 -5.51 5.81 1.63
C VAL A 158 -5.36 6.86 0.52
N ILE A 159 -6.02 6.69 -0.61
CA ILE A 159 -5.96 7.64 -1.72
C ILE A 159 -6.65 8.97 -1.34
N VAL A 160 -7.91 8.90 -0.92
CA VAL A 160 -8.70 10.08 -0.55
C VAL A 160 -8.12 10.77 0.69
N GLY A 161 -7.68 10.00 1.69
CA GLY A 161 -7.08 10.52 2.92
C GLY A 161 -5.76 11.22 2.67
N LEU A 162 -4.94 10.75 1.72
CA LEU A 162 -3.72 11.44 1.30
C LEU A 162 -4.06 12.78 0.64
N LEU A 163 -5.00 12.79 -0.31
CA LEU A 163 -5.47 14.02 -0.95
C LEU A 163 -6.06 15.00 0.08
N TYR A 164 -6.85 14.49 1.03
CA TYR A 164 -7.41 15.27 2.12
C TYR A 164 -6.32 15.88 3.01
N ALA A 165 -5.28 15.12 3.38
CA ALA A 165 -4.17 15.65 4.18
C ALA A 165 -3.43 16.79 3.45
N LEU A 166 -3.34 16.73 2.11
CA LEU A 166 -2.70 17.78 1.29
C LEU A 166 -3.56 19.04 1.15
N THR A 167 -4.89 18.96 1.37
CA THR A 167 -5.77 20.14 1.33
C THR A 167 -5.67 21.05 2.56
N GLY A 168 -4.83 20.70 3.55
CA GLY A 168 -4.65 21.48 4.78
C GLY A 168 -5.90 21.63 5.66
N PRO A 169 -6.66 20.55 5.94
CA PRO A 169 -7.86 20.63 6.77
C PRO A 169 -7.51 20.85 8.25
N GLU A 170 -8.51 21.26 9.03
CA GLU A 170 -8.38 21.36 10.49
C GLU A 170 -7.95 20.01 11.10
N LEU A 171 -6.89 20.04 11.93
CA LEU A 171 -6.29 18.86 12.54
C LEU A 171 -7.28 18.03 13.36
N SER A 172 -8.12 18.68 14.16
CA SER A 172 -9.11 18.01 15.02
C SER A 172 -10.07 17.15 14.21
N VAL A 173 -10.58 17.70 13.11
CA VAL A 173 -11.54 17.04 12.23
C VAL A 173 -10.84 15.91 11.47
N ALA A 174 -9.63 16.13 10.97
CA ALA A 174 -8.87 15.09 10.28
C ALA A 174 -8.56 13.88 11.19
N LEU A 175 -8.11 14.14 12.42
CA LEU A 175 -7.88 13.10 13.43
C LEU A 175 -9.13 12.30 13.73
N LEU A 176 -10.27 12.96 13.85
CA LEU A 176 -11.55 12.29 14.10
C LEU A 176 -11.91 11.36 12.94
N HIS A 177 -11.78 11.80 11.68
CA HIS A 177 -12.03 10.95 10.51
C HIS A 177 -11.11 9.73 10.50
N PHE A 178 -9.80 9.92 10.71
CA PHE A 178 -8.85 8.82 10.71
C PHE A 178 -9.08 7.81 11.85
N ARG A 179 -9.41 8.30 13.06
CA ARG A 179 -9.71 7.44 14.22
C ARG A 179 -10.99 6.65 14.02
N ILE A 180 -12.06 7.28 13.56
CA ILE A 180 -13.35 6.60 13.32
C ILE A 180 -13.16 5.55 12.22
N PHE A 181 -12.47 5.87 11.13
CA PHE A 181 -12.21 4.90 10.07
C PHE A 181 -11.40 3.71 10.58
N ALA A 182 -10.25 3.96 11.22
CA ALA A 182 -9.39 2.89 11.73
C ALA A 182 -10.14 2.02 12.77
N GLY A 183 -10.85 2.64 13.71
CA GLY A 183 -11.65 1.94 14.71
C GLY A 183 -12.77 1.10 14.09
N ALA A 184 -13.52 1.67 13.15
CA ALA A 184 -14.57 0.95 12.41
C ALA A 184 -14.00 -0.24 11.64
N ARG A 185 -12.80 -0.12 11.06
CA ARG A 185 -12.16 -1.23 10.33
C ARG A 185 -11.64 -2.33 11.24
N ILE A 186 -11.06 -1.98 12.38
CA ILE A 186 -10.64 -2.97 13.38
C ILE A 186 -11.87 -3.71 13.90
N PHE A 187 -12.91 -2.98 14.28
CA PHE A 187 -14.17 -3.58 14.74
C PHE A 187 -14.83 -4.46 13.67
N HIS A 188 -14.88 -4.02 12.40
CA HIS A 188 -15.41 -4.84 11.31
C HIS A 188 -14.69 -6.18 11.22
N THR A 189 -13.37 -6.19 11.36
CA THR A 189 -12.54 -7.40 11.30
C THR A 189 -12.87 -8.36 12.44
N ILE A 190 -12.98 -7.82 13.66
CA ILE A 190 -13.36 -8.57 14.86
C ILE A 190 -14.77 -9.14 14.69
N ALA A 191 -15.72 -8.34 14.21
CA ALA A 191 -17.09 -8.77 13.95
C ALA A 191 -17.19 -9.84 12.86
N TYR A 192 -16.33 -9.77 11.85
CA TYR A 192 -16.28 -10.72 10.75
C TYR A 192 -15.72 -12.08 11.21
N ILE A 193 -14.59 -12.07 11.90
CA ILE A 193 -13.92 -13.28 12.39
C ILE A 193 -14.70 -13.90 13.56
N GLY A 194 -15.10 -13.08 14.53
CA GLY A 194 -15.84 -13.48 15.73
C GLY A 194 -17.30 -13.89 15.51
N ALA A 195 -17.74 -14.01 14.25
CA ALA A 195 -19.08 -14.45 13.88
C ALA A 195 -20.21 -13.67 14.56
N LEU A 196 -20.00 -12.38 14.85
CA LEU A 196 -20.99 -11.57 15.53
C LEU A 196 -22.29 -11.49 14.70
N PRO A 197 -23.47 -11.45 15.37
CA PRO A 197 -24.74 -11.38 14.68
C PRO A 197 -24.80 -10.10 13.83
N GLN A 198 -25.46 -10.21 12.67
CA GLN A 198 -25.90 -9.03 11.94
C GLN A 198 -26.78 -8.20 12.89
N PRO A 199 -26.64 -6.86 13.00
CA PRO A 199 -26.19 -5.90 11.99
C PRO A 199 -24.79 -5.30 12.21
N SER A 200 -24.04 -5.76 13.21
CA SER A 200 -22.75 -5.17 13.64
C SER A 200 -21.76 -4.94 12.49
N ARG A 201 -21.62 -5.92 11.59
CA ARG A 201 -20.76 -5.84 10.40
C ARG A 201 -21.18 -4.74 9.44
N ALA A 202 -22.46 -4.70 9.08
CA ALA A 202 -23.00 -3.71 8.14
C ALA A 202 -22.87 -2.28 8.69
N LEU A 203 -23.19 -2.08 9.98
CA LEU A 203 -23.06 -0.77 10.62
C LEU A 203 -21.61 -0.27 10.59
N SER A 204 -20.65 -1.12 10.94
CA SER A 204 -19.22 -0.73 10.90
C SER A 204 -18.73 -0.42 9.49
N TRP A 205 -19.26 -1.11 8.48
CA TRP A 205 -18.97 -0.81 7.08
C TRP A 205 -19.57 0.54 6.65
N VAL A 206 -20.83 0.81 6.99
CA VAL A 206 -21.51 2.09 6.70
C VAL A 206 -20.76 3.26 7.33
N VAL A 207 -20.35 3.13 8.60
CA VAL A 207 -19.56 4.17 9.28
C VAL A 207 -18.25 4.44 8.52
N GLY A 208 -17.52 3.39 8.12
CA GLY A 208 -16.29 3.54 7.33
C GLY A 208 -16.52 4.23 5.98
N MET A 209 -17.62 3.90 5.30
CA MET A 209 -17.99 4.51 4.02
C MET A 209 -18.34 5.99 4.19
N LEU A 210 -19.14 6.35 5.19
CA LEU A 210 -19.54 7.73 5.46
C LEU A 210 -18.33 8.64 5.71
N VAL A 211 -17.33 8.14 6.44
CA VAL A 211 -16.08 8.87 6.67
C VAL A 211 -15.33 9.12 5.36
N THR A 212 -15.19 8.09 4.52
CA THR A 212 -14.52 8.21 3.21
C THR A 212 -15.25 9.18 2.28
N PHE A 213 -16.59 9.12 2.24
CA PHE A 213 -17.40 10.06 1.47
C PHE A 213 -17.29 11.49 1.98
N SER A 214 -17.30 11.71 3.31
CA SER A 214 -17.11 13.03 3.92
C SER A 214 -15.77 13.64 3.52
N MET A 215 -14.68 12.88 3.58
CA MET A 215 -13.36 13.34 3.14
C MET A 215 -13.33 13.62 1.63
N ALA A 216 -13.89 12.71 0.81
CA ALA A 216 -13.95 12.88 -0.63
C ALA A 216 -14.71 14.16 -1.02
N TYR A 217 -15.86 14.42 -0.37
CA TYR A 217 -16.65 15.63 -0.57
C TYR A 217 -15.84 16.90 -0.25
N ARG A 218 -15.13 16.91 0.89
CA ARG A 218 -14.27 18.05 1.24
C ARG A 218 -13.14 18.27 0.24
N VAL A 219 -12.48 17.21 -0.20
CA VAL A 219 -11.43 17.30 -1.23
C VAL A 219 -11.99 17.88 -2.53
N LEU A 220 -13.16 17.40 -2.96
CA LEU A 220 -13.82 17.88 -4.18
C LEU A 220 -14.18 19.36 -4.09
N ASN A 221 -14.77 19.81 -2.98
CA ASN A 221 -15.10 21.24 -2.81
C ASN A 221 -13.84 22.13 -2.86
N THR A 222 -12.75 21.71 -2.22
CA THR A 222 -11.50 22.49 -2.22
C THR A 222 -10.85 22.53 -3.61
N VAL A 223 -10.89 21.43 -4.38
CA VAL A 223 -10.23 21.33 -5.69
C VAL A 223 -11.07 21.94 -6.82
N LEU A 224 -12.40 21.77 -6.78
CA LEU A 224 -13.30 22.19 -7.85
C LEU A 224 -13.83 23.63 -7.70
N PHE A 225 -13.45 24.37 -6.64
CA PHE A 225 -13.95 25.73 -6.36
C PHE A 225 -15.48 25.84 -6.48
N LEU A 226 -16.23 24.85 -5.99
CA LEU A 226 -17.69 24.87 -5.90
C LEU A 226 -18.16 25.43 -4.55
#